data_AF-A0A1M4DX35-F1
#
_entry.id   AF-A0A1M4DX35-F1
#
_cell.length_a   1.000
_cell.length_b   1.000
_cell.length_c   1.000
_cell.angle_alpha   90.00
_cell.angle_beta   90.00
_cell.angle_gamma   90.00
#
_symmetry.space_group_name_H-M   'P 1'
#
loop_
_entity.id
_entity.type
_entity.pdbx_description
1 polymer ?
#
loop_
_entity_poly.entity_id
_entity_poly.type
_entity_poly.pdbx_seq_one_letter_code
_entity_poly.pdbx_strand_id
1 'polypeptide(L)'
;MHFDTEGFYSWTASDDDGRGSCGITGELERASVRLRQALESLAPGATGAVQFVRLDRYASDPSYIYGVTLLRLHREKAIAAAE
;
A
#
# COMPACT_ATOMS: atom_id res chain seq x y z
N MET A 1 4.97 -16.17 21.49
CA MET A 1 4.14 -15.04 21.01
C MET A 1 4.76 -14.57 19.70
N HIS A 2 4.14 -14.91 18.57
CA HIS A 2 4.56 -14.37 17.27
C HIS A 2 4.15 -12.91 17.23
N PHE A 3 5.10 -12.00 17.10
CA PHE A 3 4.79 -10.61 16.80
C PHE A 3 4.25 -10.60 15.36
N ASP A 4 2.92 -10.58 15.23
CA ASP A 4 2.22 -10.17 14.01
C ASP A 4 2.55 -8.70 13.74
N THR A 5 3.76 -8.43 13.30
CA THR A 5 4.10 -7.19 12.62
C THR A 5 3.87 -7.38 11.12
N GLU A 6 2.63 -7.68 10.72
CA GLU A 6 2.20 -7.65 9.31
C GLU A 6 2.04 -6.18 8.84
N GLY A 7 3.08 -5.39 9.04
CA GLY A 7 3.16 -4.03 8.57
C GLY A 7 4.00 -3.94 7.30
N PHE A 8 3.63 -3.01 6.44
CA PHE A 8 4.34 -2.70 5.21
C PHE A 8 4.72 -1.23 5.19
N TYR A 9 5.61 -0.86 4.28
CA TYR A 9 5.92 0.51 3.97
C TYR A 9 5.32 0.84 2.61
N SER A 10 4.36 1.77 2.60
CA SER A 10 3.84 2.39 1.38
C SER A 10 4.67 3.62 1.05
N TRP A 11 4.93 3.86 -0.22
CA TRP A 11 5.52 5.09 -0.70
C TRP A 11 4.67 5.67 -1.82
N THR A 12 4.57 6.99 -1.85
CA THR A 12 3.82 7.75 -2.87
C THR A 12 4.66 8.94 -3.29
N ALA A 13 4.65 9.24 -4.59
CA ALA A 13 5.24 10.43 -5.18
C ALA A 13 4.24 11.03 -6.17
N SER A 14 4.10 12.35 -6.16
CA SER A 14 3.24 13.08 -7.09
C SER A 14 3.79 14.47 -7.38
N ASP A 15 3.57 14.95 -8.61
CA ASP A 15 3.77 16.34 -9.00
C ASP A 15 2.43 17.09 -9.10
N ASP A 16 2.52 18.42 -9.31
CA ASP A 16 1.35 19.31 -9.42
C ASP A 16 0.55 19.09 -10.71
N ASP A 17 1.13 18.40 -11.71
CA ASP A 17 0.46 18.00 -12.95
C ASP A 17 -0.39 16.73 -12.76
N GLY A 18 -0.45 16.20 -11.54
CA GLY A 18 -1.21 14.99 -11.19
C GLY A 18 -0.54 13.71 -11.66
N ARG A 19 0.71 13.75 -12.12
CA ARG A 19 1.49 12.54 -12.40
C ARG A 19 2.06 12.05 -11.09
N GLY A 20 2.15 10.74 -10.96
CA GLY A 20 2.67 10.14 -9.75
C GLY A 20 3.01 8.68 -9.91
N SER A 21 3.67 8.16 -8.88
CA SER A 21 4.03 6.76 -8.76
C SER A 21 3.93 6.34 -7.31
N CYS A 22 3.63 5.08 -7.07
CA CYS A 22 3.49 4.55 -5.73
C CYS A 22 3.79 3.06 -5.66
N GLY A 23 3.93 2.55 -4.45
CA GLY A 23 4.09 1.12 -4.22
C GLY A 23 4.14 0.76 -2.74
N ILE A 24 4.21 -0.55 -2.49
CA ILE A 24 4.27 -1.12 -1.15
C ILE A 24 5.41 -2.15 -1.08
N THR A 25 6.11 -2.22 0.04
CA THR A 25 7.14 -3.23 0.31
C THR A 25 7.26 -3.50 1.82
N GLY A 26 7.85 -4.63 2.21
CA GLY A 26 8.11 -4.94 3.63
C GLY A 26 9.31 -4.20 4.23
N GLU A 27 10.13 -3.50 3.43
CA GLU A 27 11.38 -2.88 3.84
C GLU A 27 11.34 -1.35 3.68
N LEU A 28 11.63 -0.60 4.76
CA LEU A 28 11.63 0.87 4.75
C LEU A 28 12.66 1.44 3.77
N GLU A 29 13.85 0.83 3.73
CA GLU A 29 14.96 1.23 2.89
C GLU A 29 14.59 1.08 1.42
N ARG A 30 13.96 -0.04 1.06
CA ARG A 30 13.48 -0.28 -0.29
C ARG A 30 12.38 0.71 -0.67
N ALA A 31 11.43 1.00 0.22
CA ALA A 31 10.40 2.02 -0.02
C ALA A 31 11.04 3.40 -0.25
N SER A 32 12.04 3.76 0.55
CA SER A 32 12.75 5.02 0.46
C SER A 32 13.56 5.16 -0.83
N VAL A 33 14.21 4.08 -1.29
CA VAL A 33 14.91 4.05 -2.58
C VAL A 33 13.93 4.23 -3.73
N ARG A 34 12.79 3.52 -3.70
CA ARG A 34 11.75 3.65 -4.73
C ARG A 34 11.15 5.05 -4.78
N LEU A 35 10.91 5.66 -3.62
CA LEU A 35 10.45 7.05 -3.53
C LEU A 35 11.44 8.00 -4.20
N ARG A 36 12.74 7.91 -3.88
CA ARG A 36 13.77 8.77 -4.50
C ARG A 36 13.81 8.62 -6.02
N GLN A 37 13.81 7.39 -6.51
CA GLN A 37 13.78 7.11 -7.95
C GLN A 37 12.54 7.70 -8.62
N ALA A 38 11.38 7.62 -7.97
CA ALA A 38 10.15 8.21 -8.50
C ALA A 38 10.23 9.75 -8.54
N LEU A 39 10.71 10.38 -7.46
CA LEU A 39 10.88 11.84 -7.40
C LEU A 39 11.89 12.35 -8.44
N GLU A 40 12.97 11.62 -8.69
CA GLU A 40 13.96 11.94 -9.73
C GLU A 40 13.37 11.88 -11.15
N SER A 41 12.31 11.09 -11.36
CA SER A 41 11.64 10.94 -12.65
C SER A 41 10.50 11.94 -12.89
N LEU A 42 10.05 12.63 -11.85
CA LEU A 42 8.92 13.57 -11.89
C LEU A 42 9.39 15.01 -12.12
N ALA A 43 8.43 15.91 -12.35
CA ALA A 43 8.71 17.33 -12.53
C ALA A 43 9.39 17.94 -11.28
N PRO A 44 10.26 18.95 -11.43
CA PRO A 44 10.80 19.70 -10.29
C PRO A 44 9.68 20.22 -9.39
N GLY A 45 9.80 20.00 -8.08
CA GLY A 45 8.74 20.31 -7.12
C GLY A 45 7.85 19.13 -6.74
N ALA A 46 8.02 17.97 -7.39
CA ALA A 46 7.36 16.73 -6.97
C ALA A 46 7.61 16.43 -5.49
N THR A 47 6.56 15.99 -4.81
CA THR A 47 6.58 15.64 -3.39
C THR A 47 6.21 14.17 -3.20
N GLY A 48 6.59 13.63 -2.05
CA GLY A 48 6.25 12.26 -1.73
C GLY A 48 6.63 11.87 -0.32
N ALA A 49 6.10 10.74 0.13
CA ALA A 49 6.27 10.27 1.49
C ALA A 49 6.37 8.74 1.54
N VAL A 50 7.07 8.25 2.56
CA VAL A 50 6.99 6.85 2.99
C VAL A 50 6.19 6.79 4.28
N GLN A 51 5.27 5.85 4.38
CA GLN A 51 4.43 5.63 5.55
C GLN A 51 4.44 4.15 5.91
N PHE A 52 4.46 3.86 7.21
CA PHE A 52 4.24 2.51 7.70
C PHE A 52 2.73 2.26 7.79
N VAL A 53 2.26 1.22 7.09
CA VAL A 53 0.86 0.82 7.02
C VAL A 53 0.70 -0.58 7.60
N ARG A 54 -0.44 -0.85 8.24
CA ARG A 54 -0.77 -2.17 8.76
C ARG A 54 -1.97 -2.72 8.01
N LEU A 55 -1.96 -4.02 7.74
CA LEU A 55 -3.16 -4.70 7.27
C LEU A 55 -4.15 -4.82 8.43
N ASP A 56 -5.34 -4.28 8.26
CA ASP A 56 -6.45 -4.59 9.14
C ASP A 56 -7.07 -5.92 8.71
N ARG A 57 -6.67 -6.99 9.41
CA ARG A 57 -7.19 -8.35 9.19
C ARG A 57 -8.66 -8.54 9.57
N TYR A 58 -9.25 -7.57 10.27
CA TYR A 58 -10.65 -7.62 10.73
C TYR A 58 -11.55 -6.66 9.95
N ALA A 59 -11.02 -5.97 8.94
CA ALA A 59 -11.81 -5.12 8.07
C ALA A 59 -12.92 -5.96 7.42
N SER A 60 -14.18 -5.66 7.76
CA SER A 60 -15.38 -6.32 7.21
C SER A 60 -15.58 -6.00 5.73
N ASP A 61 -15.05 -4.87 5.29
CA ASP A 61 -15.13 -4.37 3.92
C ASP A 61 -13.76 -3.89 3.44
N PRO A 62 -13.43 -4.07 2.14
CA PRO A 62 -12.19 -3.58 1.57
C PRO A 62 -12.14 -2.05 1.70
N SER A 63 -11.21 -1.57 2.54
CA SER A 63 -10.98 -0.14 2.72
C SER A 63 -9.99 0.33 1.65
N TYR A 64 -10.51 1.00 0.61
CA TYR A 64 -9.73 1.56 -0.48
C TYR A 64 -8.96 2.80 0.02
N ILE A 65 -7.64 2.71 0.13
CA ILE A 65 -6.79 3.91 0.19
C ILE A 65 -6.48 4.28 -1.27
N TYR A 66 -7.00 5.41 -1.71
CA TYR A 66 -6.88 5.90 -3.09
C TYR A 66 -5.39 5.92 -3.50
N GLY A 67 -5.03 5.10 -4.50
CA GLY A 67 -3.67 5.00 -5.04
C GLY A 67 -3.09 3.59 -5.11
N VAL A 68 -3.53 2.61 -4.30
CA VAL A 68 -2.93 1.26 -4.31
C VAL A 68 -3.95 0.16 -4.04
N THR A 69 -3.98 -0.86 -4.90
CA THR A 69 -4.72 -2.10 -4.67
C THR A 69 -4.08 -2.90 -3.52
N LEU A 70 -4.71 -2.91 -2.34
CA LEU A 70 -4.50 -3.94 -1.32
C LEU A 70 -5.71 -4.88 -1.34
N LEU A 71 -5.68 -5.89 -2.22
CA LEU A 71 -6.68 -6.96 -2.23
C LEU A 71 -6.13 -8.18 -1.50
N ARG A 72 -6.79 -8.60 -0.42
CA ARG A 72 -6.88 -10.02 -0.06
C ARG A 72 -8.33 -10.43 -0.20
N LEU A 73 -8.64 -11.11 -1.31
CA LEU A 73 -9.95 -11.69 -1.54
C LEU A 73 -10.01 -12.97 -0.72
N HIS A 74 -10.54 -12.90 0.51
CA HIS A 74 -10.88 -14.11 1.26
C HIS A 74 -12.15 -14.69 0.66
N ARG A 75 -12.00 -15.61 -0.30
CA ARG A 75 -13.11 -16.45 -0.75
C ARG A 75 -13.31 -17.53 0.29
N GLU A 76 -13.97 -17.21 1.39
CA GLU A 76 -14.74 -18.24 2.07
C GLU A 76 -15.87 -18.64 1.14
N LYS A 77 -15.73 -19.83 0.56
CA LYS A 77 -16.86 -20.54 -0.04
C LYS A 77 -17.86 -20.78 1.10
N ALA A 78 -18.75 -19.83 1.34
CA ALA A 78 -20.04 -20.11 1.92
C ALA A 78 -20.80 -20.94 0.88
N ILE A 79 -20.59 -22.26 0.89
CA ILE A 79 -21.68 -23.15 0.50
C ILE A 79 -22.45 -23.36 1.78
N ALA A 80 -23.57 -22.66 1.85
CA ALA A 80 -24.60 -22.84 2.86
C ALA A 80 -24.87 -24.34 3.03
N ALA A 81 -25.06 -24.75 4.27
CA ALA A 81 -25.70 -26.02 4.59
C ALA A 81 -26.97 -26.15 3.75
N ALA A 82 -27.01 -27.18 2.91
CA ALA A 82 -28.26 -27.73 2.39
C ALA A 82 -28.58 -28.95 3.24
N GLU A 83 -29.85 -29.01 3.65
CA GLU A 83 -30.53 -29.91 4.60
C GLU A 83 -30.19 -31.40 4.48
#